data_AF-A0AB40CAB0-F1
#
_entry.id   AF-A0AB40CAB0-F1
#
_cell.length_a   1.000
_cell.length_b   1.000
_cell.length_c   1.000
_cell.angle_alpha   90.00
_cell.angle_beta   90.00
_cell.angle_gamma   90.00
#
_symmetry.space_group_name_H-M   'P 1'
#
loop_
_entity.id
_entity.type
_entity.pdbx_description
1 polymer ?
#
loop_
_entity_poly.entity_id
_entity_poly.type
_entity_poly.pdbx_seq_one_letter_code
_entity_poly.pdbx_strand_id
1 'polypeptide(L)'
;MIHTEWDVLLAANTEEVEWDFKITGEFSKRSIKVFHKQNPSAAIAEMSQHDKVVKVRLANDAFRMTISSNIDFAFVASLISIFHQSQQRKNARKEGMQTAANEIGQVAVDLGTSIAGAATSQSQ
;
A
#
# COMPACT_ATOMS: atom_id res chain seq x y z
N MET A 1 -5.66 -1.77 -6.74
CA MET A 1 -4.76 -2.25 -5.66
C MET A 1 -3.32 -2.11 -6.14
N ILE A 2 -2.37 -1.82 -5.24
CA ILE A 2 -0.95 -1.61 -5.58
C ILE A 2 -0.21 -2.91 -5.27
N HIS A 3 0.16 -3.66 -6.30
CA HIS A 3 1.17 -4.69 -6.15
C HIS A 3 2.48 -4.00 -5.76
N THR A 4 3.09 -4.49 -4.70
CA THR A 4 4.35 -3.97 -4.21
C THR A 4 5.47 -4.88 -4.64
N GLU A 5 6.52 -4.28 -5.20
CA GLU A 5 7.81 -4.90 -5.41
C GLU A 5 8.89 -3.92 -4.99
N TRP A 6 9.73 -4.30 -4.03
CA TRP A 6 10.86 -3.49 -3.54
C TRP A 6 12.11 -4.35 -3.55
N ASP A 7 13.14 -3.82 -4.19
CA ASP A 7 14.50 -4.34 -4.14
C ASP A 7 15.25 -3.62 -3.01
N VAL A 8 15.84 -4.38 -2.11
CA VAL A 8 16.59 -3.89 -0.94
C VAL A 8 18.05 -4.22 -1.15
N LEU A 9 18.87 -3.17 -1.24
CA LEU A 9 20.32 -3.25 -1.37
C LEU A 9 20.93 -3.00 0.01
N LEU A 10 21.80 -3.89 0.46
CA LEU A 10 22.58 -3.69 1.66
C LEU A 10 23.75 -2.74 1.36
N ALA A 11 24.22 -2.00 2.36
CA ALA A 11 25.35 -1.08 2.19
C ALA A 11 26.64 -1.76 1.69
N ALA A 12 26.80 -3.06 1.92
CA ALA A 12 27.92 -3.85 1.43
C ALA A 12 27.86 -4.13 -0.08
N ASN A 13 26.70 -3.95 -0.70
CA ASN A 13 26.48 -4.11 -2.13
C ASN A 13 26.77 -2.79 -2.85
N THR A 14 28.05 -2.48 -2.99
CA THR A 14 28.54 -1.21 -3.55
C THR A 14 28.32 -1.08 -5.06
N GLU A 15 28.03 -2.19 -5.74
CA GLU A 15 27.79 -2.20 -7.19
C GLU A 15 26.32 -1.88 -7.53
N GLU A 16 25.40 -2.06 -6.56
CA GLU A 16 23.96 -1.77 -6.69
C GLU A 16 23.27 -2.50 -7.87
N VAL A 17 23.82 -3.63 -8.32
CA VAL A 17 23.35 -4.33 -9.54
C VAL A 17 22.19 -5.28 -9.27
N GLU A 18 22.25 -6.02 -8.17
CA GLU A 18 21.24 -7.01 -7.79
C GLU A 18 20.75 -6.78 -6.37
N TRP A 19 19.47 -7.07 -6.13
CA TRP A 19 18.86 -6.99 -4.82
C TRP A 19 19.49 -7.99 -3.83
N ASP A 20 19.66 -7.58 -2.57
CA ASP A 20 20.04 -8.49 -1.48
C ASP A 20 18.80 -9.14 -0.85
N PHE A 21 17.74 -8.33 -0.71
CA PHE A 21 16.41 -8.81 -0.35
C PHE A 21 15.35 -8.27 -1.29
N LYS A 22 14.29 -9.05 -1.48
CA LYS A 22 13.16 -8.65 -2.31
C LYS A 22 11.88 -8.75 -1.50
N ILE A 23 11.09 -7.69 -1.50
CA ILE A 23 9.78 -7.63 -0.86
C ILE A 23 8.73 -7.62 -1.95
N THR A 24 7.83 -8.60 -1.97
CA THR A 24 6.74 -8.68 -2.95
C THR A 24 5.38 -8.87 -2.28
N GLY A 25 4.31 -8.51 -3.00
CA GLY A 25 2.94 -8.84 -2.62
C GLY A 25 2.05 -7.62 -2.39
N GLU A 26 0.94 -7.83 -1.67
CA GLU A 26 -0.06 -6.81 -1.40
C GLU A 26 -0.38 -6.75 0.09
N PHE A 27 -0.14 -5.60 0.71
CA PHE A 27 -0.39 -5.42 2.16
C PHE A 27 -1.86 -5.60 2.52
N SER A 28 -2.78 -5.14 1.67
CA SER A 28 -4.24 -5.27 1.84
C SER A 28 -4.73 -6.72 1.74
N LYS A 29 -4.06 -7.56 0.94
CA LYS A 29 -4.36 -8.99 0.83
C LYS A 29 -3.56 -9.84 1.82
N ARG A 30 -2.78 -9.19 2.68
CA ARG A 30 -1.86 -9.84 3.64
C ARG A 30 -0.95 -10.85 2.95
N SER A 31 -0.48 -10.54 1.73
CA SER A 31 0.32 -11.46 0.89
C SER A 31 1.78 -11.04 0.78
N ILE A 32 2.27 -10.21 1.72
CA ILE A 32 3.65 -9.73 1.71
C ILE A 32 4.60 -10.89 2.00
N LYS A 33 5.63 -11.01 1.17
CA LYS A 33 6.73 -11.97 1.33
C LYS A 33 8.07 -11.26 1.18
N VAL A 34 9.05 -11.72 1.93
CA VAL A 34 10.44 -11.26 1.87
C VAL A 34 11.31 -12.43 1.44
N PHE A 35 12.16 -12.19 0.45
CA PHE A 35 13.09 -13.18 -0.11
C PHE A 35 14.52 -12.69 0.06
N HIS A 36 15.45 -13.63 0.15
CA HIS A 36 16.89 -13.35 0.20
C HIS A 36 17.55 -13.84 -1.08
N LYS A 37 18.56 -13.12 -1.60
CA LYS A 37 19.18 -13.43 -2.90
C LYS A 37 19.75 -14.84 -2.98
N GLN A 38 20.25 -15.37 -1.87
CA GLN A 38 20.83 -16.72 -1.82
C GLN A 38 19.77 -17.83 -1.97
N ASN A 39 18.51 -17.55 -1.69
CA ASN A 39 17.42 -18.51 -1.86
C ASN A 39 16.13 -17.79 -2.31
N PRO A 40 16.03 -17.40 -3.59
CA PRO A 40 14.92 -16.61 -4.10
C PRO A 40 13.58 -17.37 -4.14
N SER A 41 13.62 -18.71 -4.08
CA SER A 41 12.43 -19.56 -4.17
C SER A 41 11.73 -19.76 -2.82
N ALA A 42 12.40 -19.46 -1.71
CA ALA A 42 11.86 -19.64 -0.36
C ALA A 42 11.75 -18.29 0.35
N ALA A 43 10.54 -17.94 0.78
CA ALA A 43 10.34 -16.75 1.59
C ALA A 43 11.02 -16.91 2.95
N ILE A 44 11.79 -15.91 3.35
CA ILE A 44 12.44 -15.84 4.67
C ILE A 44 11.52 -15.19 5.72
N ALA A 45 10.54 -14.43 5.25
CA ALA A 45 9.44 -13.93 6.04
C ALA A 45 8.17 -13.85 5.19
N GLU A 46 7.03 -14.19 5.76
CA GLU A 46 5.75 -14.12 5.08
C GLU A 46 4.65 -13.64 6.02
N MET A 47 3.81 -12.75 5.52
CA MET A 47 2.61 -12.33 6.22
C MET A 47 1.59 -13.47 6.16
N SER A 48 1.18 -13.97 7.31
CA SER A 48 0.18 -15.04 7.39
C SER A 48 -1.22 -14.43 7.35
N GLN A 49 -2.08 -14.92 6.45
CA GLN A 49 -3.53 -14.73 6.60
C GLN A 49 -3.97 -15.54 7.82
N HIS A 50 -4.55 -14.88 8.82
CA HIS A 50 -5.24 -15.60 9.87
C HIS A 50 -6.60 -16.03 9.33
N ASP A 51 -6.96 -17.30 9.53
CA ASP A 51 -8.34 -17.72 9.44
C ASP A 51 -9.17 -16.85 10.40
N LYS A 52 -10.40 -16.55 9.99
CA LYS A 52 -11.33 -15.52 10.50
C LYS A 52 -11.69 -15.56 12.01
N VAL A 53 -10.96 -16.28 12.86
CA VAL A 53 -11.36 -16.68 14.22
C VAL A 53 -10.82 -15.76 15.32
N VAL A 54 -9.76 -14.99 15.11
CA VAL A 54 -9.32 -13.96 16.09
C VAL A 54 -9.97 -12.60 15.78
N LYS A 55 -11.31 -12.57 15.80
CA LYS A 55 -12.12 -11.33 15.79
C LYS A 55 -12.19 -10.67 17.17
N VAL A 56 -11.20 -10.88 18.04
CA VAL A 56 -11.13 -10.18 19.32
C VAL A 56 -10.23 -8.96 19.15
N ARG A 57 -10.81 -7.85 18.68
CA ARG A 57 -10.30 -6.48 18.81
C ARG A 57 -8.78 -6.29 18.62
N LEU A 58 -8.14 -7.02 17.71
CA LEU A 58 -6.86 -6.55 17.19
C LEU A 58 -7.21 -5.32 16.34
N ALA A 59 -6.57 -4.19 16.62
CA ALA A 59 -6.73 -2.96 15.85
C ALA A 59 -6.74 -3.29 14.35
N ASN A 60 -7.55 -2.59 13.56
CA ASN A 60 -7.82 -2.91 12.14
C ASN A 60 -6.54 -3.12 11.28
N ASP A 61 -5.38 -2.67 11.75
CA ASP A 61 -4.08 -2.76 11.10
C ASP A 61 -3.16 -3.88 11.61
N ALA A 62 -3.59 -4.69 12.58
CA ALA A 62 -2.75 -5.77 13.06
C ALA A 62 -2.58 -6.85 11.99
N PHE A 63 -1.34 -7.32 11.83
CA PHE A 63 -0.97 -8.42 10.95
C PHE A 63 0.00 -9.34 11.69
N ARG A 64 0.08 -10.59 11.24
CA ARG A 64 1.05 -11.56 11.72
C ARG A 64 2.03 -11.86 10.60
N MET A 65 3.30 -11.96 10.95
CA MET A 65 4.36 -12.36 10.04
C MET A 65 5.09 -13.55 10.64
N THR A 66 5.26 -14.59 9.84
CA THR A 66 6.14 -15.72 10.15
C THR A 66 7.52 -15.38 9.62
N ILE A 67 8.55 -15.56 10.44
CA ILE A 67 9.95 -15.26 10.09
C ILE A 67 10.77 -16.51 10.36
N SER A 68 11.64 -16.88 9.42
CA SER A 68 12.55 -18.01 9.55
C SER A 68 13.52 -17.80 10.72
N SER A 69 13.83 -18.87 11.46
CA SER A 69 14.60 -18.83 12.73
C SER A 69 16.00 -18.22 12.65
N ASN A 70 16.57 -18.11 11.45
CA ASN A 70 17.92 -17.63 11.17
C ASN A 70 17.95 -16.19 10.65
N ILE A 71 16.85 -15.45 10.76
CA ILE A 71 16.71 -14.09 10.25
C ILE A 71 16.54 -13.11 11.39
N ASP A 72 17.22 -11.97 11.30
CA ASP A 72 17.07 -10.88 12.26
C ASP A 72 15.64 -10.29 12.21
N PHE A 73 14.92 -10.41 13.32
CA PHE A 73 13.55 -9.93 13.43
C PHE A 73 13.46 -8.41 13.28
N ALA A 74 14.40 -7.66 13.86
CA ALA A 74 14.39 -6.19 13.84
C ALA A 74 14.64 -5.66 12.42
N PHE A 75 15.49 -6.32 11.66
CA PHE A 75 15.71 -6.03 10.24
C PHE A 75 14.40 -6.16 9.45
N VAL A 76 13.73 -7.32 9.52
CA VAL A 76 12.47 -7.54 8.79
C VAL A 76 11.37 -6.59 9.27
N ALA A 77 11.23 -6.38 10.58
CA ALA A 77 10.25 -5.45 11.13
C ALA A 77 10.47 -4.01 10.61
N SER A 78 11.72 -3.58 10.50
CA SER A 78 12.09 -2.27 9.95
C SER A 78 11.70 -2.14 8.48
N LEU A 79 12.01 -3.16 7.66
CA LEU A 79 11.61 -3.21 6.25
C LEU A 79 10.10 -3.08 6.08
N ILE A 80 9.33 -3.86 6.86
CA ILE A 80 7.86 -3.82 6.82
C ILE A 80 7.31 -2.47 7.28
N SER A 81 7.90 -1.86 8.32
CA SER A 81 7.48 -0.55 8.82
C SER A 81 7.65 0.55 7.76
N ILE A 82 8.83 0.61 7.13
CA ILE A 82 9.13 1.55 6.03
C ILE A 82 8.17 1.33 4.87
N PHE A 83 7.98 0.06 4.49
CA PHE A 83 7.08 -0.32 3.41
C PHE A 83 5.63 0.11 3.69
N HIS A 84 5.12 -0.20 4.88
CA HIS A 84 3.77 0.14 5.32
C HIS A 84 3.54 1.66 5.29
N GLN A 85 4.49 2.43 5.85
CA GLN A 85 4.43 3.89 5.83
C GLN A 85 4.39 4.44 4.40
N SER A 86 5.19 3.88 3.48
CA SER A 86 5.19 4.29 2.08
C SER A 86 3.84 4.05 1.40
N GLN A 87 3.19 2.90 1.68
CA GLN A 87 1.87 2.59 1.12
C GLN A 87 0.76 3.49 1.67
N GLN A 88 0.77 3.76 2.98
CA GLN A 88 -0.20 4.69 3.57
C GLN A 88 -0.15 6.07 2.92
N ARG A 89 1.07 6.60 2.68
CA ARG A 89 1.25 7.89 1.99
C ARG A 89 0.72 7.86 0.56
N LYS A 90 0.93 6.76 -0.18
CA LYS A 90 0.39 6.59 -1.54
C LYS A 90 -1.14 6.55 -1.54
N ASN A 91 -1.74 5.86 -0.58
CA ASN A 91 -3.20 5.75 -0.47
C ASN A 91 -3.83 7.11 -0.13
N ALA A 92 -3.30 7.81 0.88
CA ALA A 92 -3.77 9.14 1.25
C ALA A 92 -3.67 10.15 0.10
N ARG A 93 -2.59 10.10 -0.70
CA ARG A 93 -2.46 10.97 -1.89
C ARG A 93 -3.50 10.65 -2.96
N LYS A 94 -3.81 9.36 -3.17
CA LYS A 94 -4.85 8.94 -4.13
C LYS A 94 -6.24 9.39 -3.69
N GLU A 95 -6.55 9.22 -2.41
CA GLU A 95 -7.82 9.66 -1.82
C GLU A 95 -7.97 11.18 -1.95
N GLY A 96 -6.96 11.97 -1.59
CA GLY A 96 -7.01 13.43 -1.75
C GLY A 96 -7.21 13.88 -3.21
N MET A 97 -6.56 13.22 -4.17
CA MET A 97 -6.73 13.54 -5.59
C MET A 97 -8.11 13.17 -6.12
N GLN A 98 -8.68 12.06 -5.65
CA GLN A 98 -10.05 11.67 -5.99
C GLN A 98 -11.08 12.64 -5.40
N THR A 99 -10.90 13.08 -4.15
CA THR A 99 -11.77 14.08 -3.52
C THR A 99 -11.76 15.38 -4.30
N ALA A 100 -10.58 15.89 -4.68
CA ALA A 100 -10.47 17.10 -5.49
C ALA A 100 -11.15 16.95 -6.86
N ALA A 101 -11.01 15.80 -7.53
CA ALA A 101 -11.68 15.55 -8.79
C ALA A 101 -13.23 15.54 -8.64
N ASN A 102 -13.74 14.96 -7.55
CA ASN A 102 -15.17 14.94 -7.26
C ASN A 102 -15.72 16.35 -6.99
N GLU A 103 -14.99 17.18 -6.24
CA GLU A 103 -15.37 18.57 -5.97
C GLU A 103 -15.44 19.40 -7.25
N ILE A 104 -14.45 19.29 -8.13
CA ILE A 104 -14.46 19.98 -9.44
C ILE A 104 -15.64 19.52 -10.29
N GLY A 105 -15.91 18.21 -10.32
CA GLY A 105 -17.06 17.65 -11.03
C GLY A 105 -18.38 18.22 -10.51
N GLN A 106 -18.55 18.31 -9.19
CA GLN A 106 -19.75 18.88 -8.58
C GLN A 106 -19.91 20.37 -8.92
N VAL A 107 -18.84 21.16 -8.84
CA VAL A 107 -18.87 22.59 -9.22
C VAL A 107 -19.28 22.76 -10.68
N ALA A 108 -18.79 21.92 -11.59
CA ALA A 108 -19.18 21.97 -13.00
C ALA A 108 -20.67 21.65 -13.21
N VAL A 109 -21.21 20.68 -12.47
CA VAL A 109 -22.65 20.35 -12.48
C VAL A 109 -23.47 21.52 -11.94
N ASP A 110 -23.09 22.10 -10.80
CA ASP A 110 -23.82 23.19 -10.17
C ASP A 110 -23.86 24.44 -11.07
N LEU A 111 -22.73 24.79 -11.69
CA LEU A 111 -22.66 25.86 -12.67
C LEU A 111 -23.59 25.57 -13.85
N GLY A 112 -23.51 24.39 -14.47
CA GLY A 112 -24.36 24.00 -15.61
C GLY A 112 -25.86 24.09 -15.32
N THR A 113 -26.27 23.70 -14.11
CA THR A 113 -27.68 23.75 -13.69
C THR A 113 -28.15 25.19 -13.45
N SER A 114 -27.27 26.06 -12.92
CA SER A 114 -27.56 27.48 -12.70
C SER A 114 -27.78 28.24 -14.01
N ILE A 115 -26.94 28.02 -15.04
CA ILE A 115 -27.09 28.65 -16.37
C ILE A 115 -28.37 28.19 -17.07
N ALA A 116 -28.70 26.90 -16.99
CA ALA A 116 -29.95 26.36 -17.56
C ALA A 116 -31.19 26.97 -16.88
N GLY A 117 -31.16 27.13 -15.55
CA GLY A 117 -32.22 27.80 -14.80
C GLY A 117 -32.38 29.27 -15.20
N ALA A 118 -31.28 30.01 -15.38
CA ALA A 118 -31.31 31.41 -15.80
C ALA A 118 -31.90 31.59 -17.21
N ALA A 119 -31.50 30.75 -18.17
CA ALA A 119 -32.01 30.80 -19.54
C ALA A 119 -33.52 30.52 -19.64
N THR A 120 -34.06 29.69 -18.74
CA THR A 120 -35.48 29.33 -18.73
C THR A 120 -36.37 30.42 -18.09
N SER A 121 -35.78 31.32 -17.29
CA SER A 121 -36.50 32.43 -16.63
C SER A 121 -36.66 33.69 -17.48
N GLN A 122 -35.94 33.81 -18.60
CA GLN A 122 -36.00 34.99 -19.49
C GLN A 122 -36.98 34.85 -20.67
N SER A 123 -37.71 33.73 -20.79
CA SER A 123 -38.68 33.50 -21.86
C SER A 123 -40.15 33.64 -21.41
N GLN A 124 -40.42 34.39 -20.34
CA GLN A 124 -41.78 34.79 -19.92
C GLN A 124 -41.96 36.30 -20.01
#